data_AF-A0A4U9IV97-F1
#
_entry.id   AF-A0A4U9IV97-F1
#
_cell.length_a   1.000
_cell.length_b   1.000
_cell.length_c   1.000
_cell.angle_alpha   90.00
_cell.angle_beta   90.00
_cell.angle_gamma   90.00
#
_symmetry.space_group_name_H-M   'P 1'
#
loop_
_entity.id
_entity.type
_entity.pdbx_description
1 polymer ?
#
loop_
_entity_poly.entity_id
_entity_poly.type
_entity_poly.pdbx_seq_one_letter_code
_entity_poly.pdbx_strand_id
1 'polypeptide(L)' 'MWFILESLPAMPLAALEAAGDELVSHLQRLMPGATARVQLLELA' A
#
# COMPACT_ATOMS: atom_id res chain seq x y z
N MET A 1 3.12 -4.42 20.49
CA MET A 1 3.40 -3.97 19.11
C MET A 1 2.79 -4.86 18.04
N TRP A 2 2.66 -6.19 18.20
CA TRP A 2 1.79 -7.01 17.34
C TRP A 2 0.28 -6.89 17.69
N PHE A 3 -0.02 -6.82 18.99
CA PHE A 3 -1.39 -6.66 19.53
C PHE A 3 -2.14 -5.41 19.03
N ILE A 4 -1.41 -4.34 18.68
CA ILE A 4 -2.01 -3.12 18.11
C ILE A 4 -2.54 -3.41 16.70
N LEU A 5 -1.80 -4.19 15.90
CA LEU A 5 -2.18 -4.52 14.53
C LEU A 5 -3.38 -5.49 14.50
N GLU A 6 -3.50 -6.41 15.47
CA GLU A 6 -4.67 -7.29 15.61
C GLU A 6 -5.94 -6.53 16.04
N SER A 7 -5.77 -5.38 16.69
CA SER A 7 -6.89 -4.53 17.12
C SER A 7 -7.36 -3.57 16.03
N LEU A 8 -6.57 -3.39 14.96
CA LEU A 8 -6.93 -2.50 13.88
C LEU A 8 -7.99 -3.15 12.99
N PRO A 9 -8.99 -2.37 12.54
CA PRO A 9 -9.96 -2.87 11.58
C PRO A 9 -9.24 -3.21 10.26
N ALA A 10 -9.82 -4.16 9.51
CA ALA A 10 -9.37 -4.43 8.16
C ALA A 10 -9.39 -3.14 7.33
N MET A 11 -8.31 -2.87 6.60
CA MET A 11 -8.23 -1.71 5.72
C MET A 11 -9.27 -1.87 4.60
N PRO A 12 -10.14 -0.87 4.37
CA PRO A 12 -11.07 -0.90 3.24
C PRO A 12 -10.30 -0.99 1.91
N LEU A 13 -10.81 -1.76 0.95
CA LEU A 13 -10.14 -1.97 -0.35
C LEU A 13 -9.78 -0.65 -1.03
N ALA A 14 -10.71 0.30 -1.10
CA ALA A 14 -10.46 1.61 -1.71
C ALA A 14 -9.34 2.40 -1.02
N ALA A 15 -9.18 2.26 0.30
CA ALA A 15 -8.10 2.89 1.04
C ALA A 15 -6.75 2.20 0.79
N LEU A 16 -6.76 0.87 0.61
CA LEU A 16 -5.58 0.09 0.26
C LEU A 16 -5.08 0.43 -1.15
N GLU A 17 -5.98 0.53 -2.12
CA GLU A 17 -5.66 0.95 -3.49
C GLU A 17 -5.08 2.36 -3.53
N ALA A 18 -5.72 3.32 -2.85
CA ALA A 18 -5.23 4.69 -2.75
C ALA A 18 -3.84 4.78 -2.10
N ALA A 19 -3.57 3.99 -1.06
CA ALA A 19 -2.26 3.93 -0.42
C ALA A 19 -1.18 3.38 -1.38
N GLY A 20 -1.54 2.39 -2.22
CA GLY A 20 -0.65 1.87 -3.26
C GLY A 20 -0.26 2.92 -4.30
N ASP A 21 -1.25 3.66 -4.81
CA ASP A 21 -1.03 4.74 -5.78
C ASP A 21 -0.15 5.86 -5.19
N GLU A 22 -0.43 6.24 -3.94
CA GLU A 22 0.34 7.28 -3.25
C GLU A 22 1.80 6.86 -3.08
N LEU A 23 2.05 5.61 -2.67
CA LEU A 23 3.39 5.07 -2.53
C LEU A 23 4.17 5.11 -3.85
N VAL A 24 3.57 4.68 -4.95
CA VAL A 24 4.21 4.72 -6.28
C VAL A 24 4.56 6.15 -6.67
N SER A 25 3.62 7.07 -6.50
CA SER A 25 3.83 8.50 -6.80
C SER A 25 4.99 9.10 -6.01
N HIS A 26 5.08 8.79 -4.72
CA HIS A 26 6.19 9.24 -3.87
C HIS A 26 7.52 8.60 -4.28
N LEU A 27 7.55 7.29 -4.56
CA LEU A 27 8.75 6.60 -5.02
C LEU A 27 9.31 7.19 -6.32
N GLN A 28 8.43 7.50 -7.28
CA GLN A 28 8.83 8.13 -8.54
C GLN A 28 9.35 9.55 -8.36
N ARG A 29 8.80 10.32 -7.40
CA ARG A 29 9.31 11.64 -7.05
C ARG A 29 10.67 11.59 -6.37
N LEU A 30 10.87 10.63 -5.47
CA LEU A 30 12.13 10.44 -4.76
C LEU A 30 13.22 9.89 -5.70
N MET A 31 12.85 9.03 -6.64
CA MET A 31 13.76 8.39 -7.60
C MET A 31 13.20 8.46 -9.02
N PRO A 32 13.43 9.56 -9.75
CA PRO A 32 13.00 9.69 -11.13
C PRO A 32 13.57 8.57 -12.01
N GLY A 33 12.69 7.85 -12.70
CA GLY A 33 13.07 6.69 -13.53
C GLY A 33 12.95 5.33 -12.84
N ALA A 34 12.64 5.28 -11.55
CA ALA A 34 12.29 4.03 -10.88
C ALA A 34 10.96 3.46 -11.43
N THR A 35 10.95 2.15 -11.70
CA THR A 35 9.73 1.44 -12.08
C THR A 35 9.09 0.84 -10.83
N ALA A 36 7.77 0.98 -10.69
CA ALA A 36 7.01 0.40 -9.60
C ALA A 36 5.68 -0.13 -10.13
N ARG A 37 5.17 -1.20 -9.50
CA ARG A 37 3.91 -1.85 -9.88
C ARG A 37 3.13 -2.18 -8.62
N VAL A 38 1.85 -1.83 -8.63
CA VAL A 38 0.88 -2.22 -7.59
C VAL A 38 0.15 -3.48 -8.05
N GLN A 39 -0.02 -4.43 -7.14
CA GLN A 39 -0.80 -5.64 -7.37
C GLN A 39 -1.54 -6.01 -6.08
N LEU A 40 -2.86 -6.15 -6.17
CA LEU A 40 -3.66 -6.69 -5.09
C LEU A 40 -3.40 -8.20 -4.95
N LEU A 41 -3.20 -8.65 -3.72
CA LEU A 41 -2.99 -10.06 -3.39
C LEU A 41 -4.22 -10.58 -2.65
N GLU A 42 -4.76 -11.70 -3.12
CA GLU A 42 -5.76 -12.47 -2.37
C GLU A 42 -5.02 -13.48 -1.49
N LEU A 43 -5.34 -13.49 -0.20
CA LEU A 43 -4.81 -14.47 0.75
C LEU A 43 -5.77 -15.67 0.75
N ALA A 44 -5.26 -16.85 0.39
CA ALA A 44 -5.98 -18.11 0.39
C ALA A 44 -6.14 -18.71 1.79
#